data_AF-A0A972PKD0-F1
#
_entry.id   AF-A0A972PKD0-F1
#
_cell.length_a   1.000
_cell.length_b   1.000
_cell.length_c   1.000
_cell.angle_alpha   90.00
_cell.angle_beta   90.00
_cell.angle_gamma   90.00
#
_symmetry.space_group_name_H-M   'P 1'
#
loop_
_entity.id
_entity.type
_entity.pdbx_description
1 polymer ?
#
loop_
_entity_poly.entity_id
_entity_poly.type
_entity_poly.pdbx_seq_one_letter_code
_entity_poly.pdbx_strand_id
1 'polypeptide(L)'
;MFKAARKAAGLSIEAAAFKLHTGSRTLINYENGHTLVPPEIVLKMAEVYGQPVLTAKYCADCCPIGQVYAYPLVDKDLATIVLGLLKEHNDVRLIRSRLIEIAADGLITEEEIPEFEAILNELLDLEQKIEELKLWAARLLPIATMIRRRKEKAAC
;
A
#
# COMPACT_ATOMS: atom_id res chain seq x y z
N MET A 1 -15.77 2.07 -2.20
CA MET A 1 -14.87 0.90 -2.16
C MET A 1 -15.44 -0.28 -1.35
N PHE A 2 -15.85 -0.07 -0.09
CA PHE A 2 -16.27 -1.14 0.83
C PHE A 2 -17.52 -1.90 0.38
N LYS A 3 -18.54 -1.19 -0.12
CA LYS A 3 -19.77 -1.80 -0.66
C LYS A 3 -19.49 -2.77 -1.81
N ALA A 4 -18.59 -2.39 -2.72
CA ALA A 4 -18.21 -3.23 -3.84
C ALA A 4 -17.45 -4.48 -3.35
N ALA A 5 -16.53 -4.31 -2.40
CA ALA A 5 -15.79 -5.41 -1.78
C ALA A 5 -16.73 -6.41 -1.09
N ARG A 6 -17.67 -5.93 -0.27
CA ARG A 6 -18.66 -6.78 0.40
C ARG A 6 -19.52 -7.56 -0.59
N LYS A 7 -20.01 -6.89 -1.66
CA LYS A 7 -20.82 -7.54 -2.71
C LYS A 7 -20.03 -8.60 -3.46
N ALA A 8 -18.76 -8.32 -3.80
CA ALA A 8 -17.88 -9.28 -4.45
C ALA A 8 -17.60 -10.50 -3.55
N ALA A 9 -17.58 -10.32 -2.23
CA ALA A 9 -17.52 -11.41 -1.26
C ALA A 9 -18.86 -12.16 -1.05
N GLY A 10 -19.94 -11.76 -1.74
CA GLY A 10 -21.25 -12.40 -1.65
C GLY A 10 -21.97 -12.19 -0.31
N LEU A 11 -21.58 -11.19 0.48
CA LEU A 11 -22.15 -10.97 1.83
C LEU A 11 -23.31 -9.97 1.82
N SER A 12 -24.39 -10.31 2.52
CA SER A 12 -25.43 -9.35 2.89
C SER A 12 -24.88 -8.29 3.85
N ILE A 13 -25.60 -7.18 4.03
CA ILE A 13 -25.16 -6.13 4.96
C ILE A 13 -25.19 -6.64 6.40
N GLU A 14 -26.17 -7.46 6.76
CA GLU A 14 -26.34 -8.06 8.09
C GLU A 14 -25.22 -9.08 8.37
N ALA A 15 -24.95 -9.96 7.40
CA ALA A 15 -23.90 -10.97 7.53
C ALA A 15 -22.51 -10.32 7.68
N ALA A 16 -22.23 -9.28 6.89
CA ALA A 16 -20.98 -8.54 7.00
C ALA A 16 -20.89 -7.78 8.33
N ALA A 17 -21.96 -7.09 8.75
CA ALA A 17 -21.99 -6.36 10.01
C ALA A 17 -21.74 -7.27 11.22
N PHE A 18 -22.35 -8.47 11.23
CA PHE A 18 -22.11 -9.48 12.24
C PHE A 18 -20.64 -9.93 12.27
N LYS A 19 -20.06 -10.30 11.12
CA LYS A 19 -18.65 -10.74 11.02
C LYS A 19 -17.64 -9.64 11.39
N LEU A 20 -17.97 -8.38 11.12
CA LEU A 20 -17.13 -7.23 11.44
C LEU A 20 -17.32 -6.74 12.88
N HIS A 21 -18.28 -7.32 13.62
CA HIS A 21 -18.69 -6.85 14.95
C HIS A 21 -19.06 -5.36 14.96
N THR A 22 -19.88 -4.94 13.98
CA THR A 22 -20.38 -3.58 13.83
C THR A 22 -21.89 -3.58 13.63
N GLY A 23 -22.55 -2.45 13.85
CA GLY A 23 -23.98 -2.31 13.55
C GLY A 23 -24.23 -2.19 12.04
N SER A 24 -25.30 -2.81 11.52
CA SER A 24 -25.64 -2.74 10.08
C SER A 24 -25.79 -1.29 9.59
N ARG A 25 -26.37 -0.40 10.41
CA ARG A 25 -26.48 1.03 10.09
C ARG A 25 -25.12 1.72 10.02
N THR A 26 -24.20 1.38 10.93
CA THR A 26 -22.83 1.89 10.92
C THR A 26 -22.08 1.43 9.67
N LEU A 27 -22.21 0.14 9.32
CA LEU A 27 -21.61 -0.40 8.10
C LEU A 27 -22.16 0.28 6.84
N ILE A 28 -23.46 0.59 6.78
CA ILE A 28 -24.04 1.37 5.67
C ILE A 28 -23.42 2.77 5.58
N ASN A 29 -23.22 3.45 6.71
CA ASN A 29 -22.56 4.75 6.73
C ASN A 29 -21.12 4.68 6.22
N TYR A 30 -20.36 3.65 6.63
CA TYR A 30 -19.02 3.39 6.11
C TYR A 30 -19.02 3.13 4.60
N GLU A 31 -19.97 2.32 4.12
CA GLU A 31 -20.07 1.95 2.71
C GLU A 31 -20.45 3.11 1.79
N ASN A 32 -21.24 4.06 2.31
CA ASN A 32 -21.66 5.26 1.60
C ASN A 32 -20.71 6.45 1.81
N GLY A 33 -19.67 6.30 2.64
CA GLY A 33 -18.70 7.38 2.90
C GLY A 33 -19.21 8.50 3.80
N HIS A 34 -20.31 8.28 4.54
CA HIS A 34 -20.81 9.27 5.51
C HIS A 34 -19.93 9.40 6.75
N THR A 35 -19.13 8.38 7.04
CA THR A 35 -18.23 8.34 8.19
C THR A 35 -16.93 7.68 7.77
N LEU A 36 -15.80 8.27 8.16
CA LEU A 36 -14.49 7.66 7.96
C LEU A 36 -14.42 6.34 8.73
N VAL A 37 -13.98 5.29 8.05
CA VAL A 37 -13.91 3.94 8.62
C VAL A 37 -12.66 3.84 9.48
N PRO A 38 -12.73 3.41 10.75
CA PRO A 38 -11.53 3.20 11.55
C PRO A 38 -10.58 2.17 10.89
N PRO A 39 -9.25 2.39 10.87
CA PRO A 39 -8.31 1.49 10.19
C PRO A 39 -8.39 0.03 10.64
N GLU A 40 -8.68 -0.23 11.91
CA GLU A 40 -8.88 -1.56 12.48
C GLU A 40 -10.10 -2.28 11.88
N ILE A 41 -11.14 -1.54 11.53
CA ILE A 41 -12.31 -2.09 10.83
C ILE A 41 -11.96 -2.37 9.37
N VAL A 42 -11.15 -1.53 8.73
CA VAL A 42 -10.67 -1.76 7.35
C VAL A 42 -9.82 -3.04 7.27
N LEU A 43 -8.94 -3.28 8.24
CA LEU A 43 -8.19 -4.53 8.35
C LEU A 43 -9.12 -5.76 8.41
N LYS A 44 -10.15 -5.69 9.27
CA LYS A 44 -11.16 -6.75 9.36
C LYS A 44 -11.97 -6.89 8.08
N MET A 45 -12.32 -5.79 7.40
CA MET A 45 -13.01 -5.82 6.12
C MET A 45 -12.17 -6.52 5.05
N ALA A 46 -10.87 -6.23 4.97
CA ALA A 46 -9.98 -6.87 4.01
C ALA A 46 -9.91 -8.39 4.22
N GLU A 47 -9.88 -8.85 5.48
CA GLU A 47 -9.91 -10.26 5.85
C GLU A 47 -11.28 -10.90 5.56
N VAL A 48 -12.36 -10.35 6.10
CA VAL A 48 -13.74 -10.88 5.97
C VAL A 48 -14.21 -10.92 4.52
N TYR A 49 -13.79 -9.94 3.70
CA TYR A 49 -14.15 -9.88 2.29
C TYR A 49 -13.16 -10.62 1.38
N GLY A 50 -12.03 -11.11 1.91
CA GLY A 50 -10.98 -11.74 1.10
C GLY A 50 -10.34 -10.78 0.10
N GLN A 51 -10.27 -9.49 0.43
CA GLN A 51 -9.74 -8.44 -0.45
C GLN A 51 -8.60 -7.68 0.23
N PRO A 52 -7.36 -8.20 0.20
CA PRO A 52 -6.22 -7.56 0.86
C PRO A 52 -5.88 -6.18 0.26
N VAL A 53 -6.19 -5.95 -1.02
CA VAL A 53 -5.98 -4.65 -1.70
C VAL A 53 -6.80 -3.51 -1.06
N LEU A 54 -7.86 -3.85 -0.33
CA LEU A 54 -8.72 -2.87 0.34
C LEU A 54 -7.97 -2.00 1.34
N THR A 55 -6.96 -2.54 2.03
CA THR A 55 -6.17 -1.77 3.00
C THR A 55 -5.31 -0.72 2.31
N ALA A 56 -4.62 -1.10 1.23
CA ALA A 56 -3.77 -0.18 0.50
C ALA A 56 -4.61 0.90 -0.19
N LYS A 57 -5.78 0.53 -0.73
CA LYS A 57 -6.70 1.51 -1.33
C LYS A 57 -7.23 2.49 -0.29
N TYR A 58 -7.60 2.00 0.89
CA TYR A 58 -8.00 2.87 2.01
C TYR A 58 -6.86 3.81 2.43
N CYS A 59 -5.62 3.32 2.50
CA CYS A 59 -4.48 4.17 2.83
C CYS A 59 -4.32 5.30 1.81
N ALA A 60 -4.29 4.99 0.51
CA ALA A 60 -4.12 5.99 -0.55
C ALA A 60 -5.28 7.00 -0.60
N ASP A 61 -6.53 6.55 -0.46
CA ASP A 61 -7.69 7.38 -0.76
C ASP A 61 -8.32 8.05 0.48
N CYS A 62 -8.16 7.47 1.68
CA CYS A 62 -8.98 7.84 2.85
C CYS A 62 -8.20 8.09 4.14
N CYS A 63 -7.12 7.35 4.39
CA CYS A 63 -6.33 7.52 5.60
C CYS A 63 -5.55 8.84 5.54
N PRO A 64 -5.65 9.75 6.52
CA PRO A 64 -4.93 11.03 6.47
C PRO A 64 -3.41 10.87 6.34
N ILE A 65 -2.84 9.82 6.96
CA ILE A 65 -1.41 9.49 6.83
C ILE A 65 -1.13 8.94 5.43
N GLY A 66 -1.94 7.99 4.97
CA GLY A 66 -1.74 7.34 3.68
C GLY A 66 -1.97 8.27 2.48
N GLN A 67 -2.82 9.29 2.59
CA GLN A 67 -2.99 10.29 1.54
C GLN A 67 -1.70 11.09 1.27
N VAL A 68 -0.78 11.13 2.24
CA VAL A 68 0.53 11.79 2.11
C VAL A 68 1.60 10.79 1.66
N TYR A 69 1.57 9.55 2.16
CA TYR A 69 2.68 8.60 2.02
C TYR A 69 2.40 7.34 1.21
N ALA A 70 1.14 7.04 0.89
CA ALA A 70 0.77 5.83 0.15
C ALA A 70 0.53 6.14 -1.32
N TYR A 71 0.96 5.22 -2.18
CA TYR A 71 0.82 5.37 -3.62
C TYR A 71 -0.61 5.07 -4.10
N PRO A 72 -1.07 5.77 -5.15
CA PRO A 72 -2.33 5.43 -5.80
C PRO A 72 -2.26 4.02 -6.41
N LEU A 73 -3.36 3.29 -6.31
CA LEU A 73 -3.45 1.94 -6.84
C LEU A 73 -4.11 1.93 -8.21
N VAL A 74 -3.36 1.44 -9.21
CA VAL A 74 -3.87 1.19 -10.55
C VAL A 74 -3.91 -0.31 -10.78
N ASP A 75 -5.06 -0.83 -11.23
CA ASP A 75 -5.17 -2.24 -11.55
C ASP A 75 -4.43 -2.50 -12.88
N LYS A 76 -3.34 -3.24 -12.79
CA LYS A 76 -2.45 -3.60 -13.90
C LYS A 76 -2.25 -5.11 -13.91
N ASP A 77 -2.01 -5.67 -15.08
CA ASP A 77 -1.63 -7.07 -15.20
C ASP A 77 -0.19 -7.29 -14.70
N LEU A 78 0.16 -8.56 -14.42
CA LEU A 78 1.46 -8.91 -13.85
C LEU A 78 2.63 -8.51 -14.77
N ALA A 79 2.49 -8.66 -16.08
CA ALA A 79 3.59 -8.39 -17.00
C ALA A 79 3.93 -6.90 -16.99
N THR A 80 2.90 -6.04 -17.05
CA THR A 80 3.08 -4.57 -16.93
C THR A 80 3.75 -4.18 -15.61
N ILE A 81 3.33 -4.78 -14.49
CA ILE A 81 3.92 -4.50 -13.17
C ILE A 81 5.40 -4.92 -13.14
N VAL A 82 5.72 -6.13 -13.59
CA VAL A 82 7.09 -6.67 -13.56
C VAL A 82 8.01 -5.86 -14.49
N LEU A 83 7.55 -5.53 -15.70
CA LEU A 83 8.33 -4.71 -16.63
C LEU A 83 8.57 -3.30 -16.07
N GLY A 84 7.55 -2.69 -15.47
CA GLY A 84 7.70 -1.40 -14.79
C GLY A 84 8.71 -1.46 -13.65
N LEU A 85 8.61 -2.48 -12.79
CA LEU A 85 9.57 -2.71 -11.71
C LEU A 85 11.01 -2.86 -12.22
N LEU A 86 11.21 -3.62 -13.29
CA LEU A 86 12.54 -3.83 -13.89
C LEU A 86 13.09 -2.56 -14.54
N LYS A 87 12.23 -1.72 -15.14
CA LYS A 87 12.60 -0.39 -15.63
C LYS A 87 13.11 0.48 -14.48
N GLU A 88 12.31 0.70 -13.43
CA GLU A 88 12.72 1.57 -12.32
C GLU A 88 13.95 1.02 -11.58
N HIS A 89 14.08 -0.31 -11.50
CA HIS A 89 15.28 -0.93 -10.94
C HIS A 89 16.54 -0.62 -11.77
N ASN A 90 16.43 -0.53 -13.10
CA ASN A 90 17.54 -0.13 -13.95
C ASN A 90 17.88 1.35 -13.77
N ASP A 91 16.91 2.22 -13.57
CA ASP A 91 17.14 3.66 -13.38
C ASP A 91 17.84 3.93 -12.04
N VAL A 92 17.41 3.27 -10.97
CA VAL A 92 18.11 3.29 -9.67
C VAL A 92 19.56 2.78 -9.80
N ARG A 93 19.83 1.84 -10.71
CA ARG A 93 21.20 1.36 -10.96
C ARG A 93 22.10 2.45 -11.56
N LEU A 94 21.55 3.37 -12.36
CA LEU A 94 22.30 4.46 -13.00
C LEU A 94 22.72 5.53 -11.99
N ILE A 95 21.88 5.83 -11.00
CA ILE A 95 22.13 6.85 -9.98
C ILE A 95 22.92 6.35 -8.76
N ARG A 96 23.14 5.03 -8.66
CA ARG A 96 23.74 4.37 -7.48
C ARG A 96 25.10 4.96 -7.07
N SER A 97 26.01 5.15 -8.02
CA SER A 97 27.34 5.70 -7.70
C SER A 97 27.24 7.10 -7.14
N ARG A 98 26.31 7.91 -7.67
CA ARG A 98 26.12 9.29 -7.23
C ARG A 98 25.52 9.37 -5.83
N LEU A 99 24.57 8.49 -5.51
CA LEU A 99 24.05 8.37 -4.14
C LEU A 99 25.16 8.04 -3.13
N ILE A 100 26.12 7.18 -3.51
CA ILE A 100 27.27 6.86 -2.65
C ILE A 100 28.15 8.10 -2.44
N GLU A 101 28.42 8.86 -3.49
CA GLU A 101 29.25 10.06 -3.43
C GLU A 101 28.62 11.14 -2.54
N ILE A 102 27.34 11.45 -2.76
CA ILE A 102 26.59 12.45 -1.99
C ILE A 102 26.47 12.05 -0.51
N ALA A 103 26.30 10.76 -0.22
CA ALA A 103 26.15 10.29 1.16
C ALA A 103 27.49 9.94 1.86
N ALA A 104 28.64 10.13 1.19
CA ALA A 104 29.92 9.58 1.62
C ALA A 104 30.40 10.11 2.98
N ASP A 105 30.14 11.38 3.27
CA ASP A 105 30.51 12.05 4.52
C ASP A 105 29.36 12.08 5.55
N GLY A 106 28.18 11.59 5.16
CA GLY A 106 26.97 11.55 5.99
C GLY A 106 26.23 12.88 6.08
N LEU A 107 26.58 13.90 5.30
CA LEU A 107 25.95 15.22 5.31
C LEU A 107 25.51 15.59 3.89
N ILE A 108 24.26 16.04 3.74
CA ILE A 108 23.76 16.57 2.47
C ILE A 108 23.87 18.09 2.52
N THR A 109 24.69 18.70 1.68
CA THR A 109 24.82 20.17 1.63
C THR A 109 23.67 20.83 0.86
N GLU A 110 23.50 22.15 1.00
CA GLU A 110 22.45 22.89 0.27
C GLU A 110 22.61 22.77 -1.26
N GLU A 111 23.84 22.67 -1.76
CA GLU A 111 24.15 22.48 -3.18
C GLU A 111 23.81 21.07 -3.67
N GLU A 112 23.81 20.07 -2.79
CA GLU A 112 23.52 18.66 -3.12
C GLU A 112 22.03 18.33 -3.02
N ILE A 113 21.23 19.14 -2.31
CA ILE A 113 19.78 18.90 -2.13
C ILE A 113 19.06 18.65 -3.47
N PRO A 114 19.23 19.44 -4.54
CA PRO A 114 18.51 19.21 -5.79
C PRO A 114 18.86 17.86 -6.44
N GLU A 115 20.11 17.43 -6.33
CA GLU A 115 20.56 16.15 -6.88
C GLU A 115 20.09 14.98 -6.01
N PHE A 116 20.15 15.14 -4.68
CA PHE A 116 19.62 14.18 -3.74
C PHE A 116 18.10 14.00 -3.88
N GLU A 117 17.36 15.08 -4.12
CA GLU A 117 15.92 15.05 -4.42
C GLU A 117 15.64 14.25 -5.70
N ALA A 118 16.41 14.48 -6.77
CA ALA A 118 16.29 13.71 -8.01
C ALA A 118 16.54 12.20 -7.77
N ILE A 119 17.53 11.85 -6.96
CA ILE A 119 17.81 10.47 -6.57
C ILE A 119 16.64 9.86 -5.77
N LEU A 120 16.10 10.62 -4.80
CA LEU A 120 14.97 10.17 -4.01
C LEU A 120 13.72 9.95 -4.87
N ASN A 121 13.47 10.77 -5.88
CA ASN A 121 12.36 10.58 -6.80
C ASN A 121 12.44 9.22 -7.53
N GLU A 122 13.61 8.84 -8.03
CA GLU A 122 13.82 7.52 -8.65
C GLU A 122 13.64 6.36 -7.65
N LEU A 123 14.04 6.56 -6.40
CA LEU A 123 13.82 5.57 -5.33
C LEU A 123 12.33 5.44 -4.97
N LEU A 124 11.58 6.55 -4.95
CA LEU A 124 10.14 6.56 -4.71
C LEU A 124 9.38 5.90 -5.86
N ASP A 125 9.82 6.09 -7.11
CA ASP A 125 9.25 5.41 -8.27
C ASP A 125 9.48 3.89 -8.19
N LEU A 126 10.68 3.46 -7.81
CA LEU A 126 10.97 2.04 -7.55
C LEU A 126 10.10 1.50 -6.39
N GLU A 127 9.99 2.24 -5.29
CA GLU A 127 9.14 1.86 -4.14
C GLU A 127 7.69 1.64 -4.58
N GLN A 128 7.14 2.53 -5.40
CA GLN A 128 5.79 2.37 -5.96
C GLN A 128 5.66 1.04 -6.73
N LYS A 129 6.62 0.68 -7.60
CA LYS A 129 6.52 -0.59 -8.36
C LYS A 129 6.65 -1.81 -7.47
N ILE A 130 7.46 -1.74 -6.41
CA ILE A 130 7.54 -2.79 -5.40
C ILE A 130 6.18 -2.96 -4.70
N GLU A 131 5.53 -1.85 -4.34
CA GLU A 131 4.20 -1.87 -3.73
C GLU A 131 3.13 -2.47 -4.67
N GLU A 132 3.13 -2.08 -5.94
CA GLU A 132 2.23 -2.64 -6.97
C GLU A 132 2.37 -4.17 -7.06
N LEU A 133 3.60 -4.68 -7.14
CA LEU A 133 3.86 -6.11 -7.19
C LEU A 133 3.43 -6.83 -5.91
N LYS A 134 3.72 -6.23 -4.74
CA LYS A 134 3.34 -6.77 -3.44
C LYS A 134 1.83 -6.91 -3.32
N LEU A 135 1.07 -5.91 -3.76
CA LEU A 135 -0.40 -5.93 -3.72
C LEU A 135 -0.99 -6.89 -4.75
N TRP A 136 -0.39 -7.00 -5.94
CA TRP A 136 -0.78 -8.02 -6.91
C TRP A 136 -0.60 -9.43 -6.32
N ALA A 137 0.55 -9.69 -5.69
CA ALA A 137 0.88 -10.97 -5.08
C ALA A 137 0.01 -11.31 -3.86
N ALA A 138 -0.56 -10.32 -3.18
CA ALA A 138 -1.47 -10.51 -2.05
C ALA A 138 -2.74 -11.30 -2.42
N ARG A 139 -3.09 -11.38 -3.71
CA ARG A 139 -4.18 -12.23 -4.21
C ARG A 139 -3.88 -13.73 -4.10
N LEU A 140 -2.60 -14.10 -4.03
CA LEU A 140 -2.13 -15.49 -4.01
C LEU A 140 -1.43 -15.85 -2.69
N LEU A 141 -0.83 -14.88 -2.01
CA LEU A 141 0.05 -15.08 -0.86
C LEU A 141 -0.41 -14.27 0.36
N PRO A 142 -0.20 -14.78 1.59
CA PRO A 142 -0.54 -14.07 2.82
C PRO A 142 0.52 -13.00 3.17
N ILE A 143 0.60 -11.94 2.36
CA ILE A 143 1.61 -10.88 2.46
C ILE A 143 1.65 -10.26 3.87
N ALA A 144 0.50 -9.97 4.48
CA ALA A 144 0.44 -9.42 5.83
C ALA A 144 1.13 -10.32 6.87
N THR A 145 0.91 -11.64 6.78
CA THR A 145 1.56 -12.63 7.64
C THR A 145 3.07 -12.68 7.38
N MET A 146 3.50 -12.60 6.12
CA MET A 146 4.92 -12.57 5.76
C MET A 146 5.63 -11.34 6.36
N ILE A 147 5.00 -10.16 6.29
CA ILE A 147 5.52 -8.93 6.89
C ILE A 147 5.57 -9.04 8.42
N ARG A 148 4.51 -9.55 9.04
CA ARG A 148 4.45 -9.74 10.50
C ARG A 148 5.61 -10.63 11.00
N ARG A 149 5.88 -11.74 10.33
CA ARG A 149 7.02 -12.62 10.66
C ARG A 149 8.37 -11.90 10.55
N ARG A 150 8.53 -10.98 9.60
CA ARG A 150 9.75 -10.15 9.50
C ARG A 150 9.87 -9.17 10.66
N LYS A 151 8.77 -8.53 11.08
CA LYS A 151 8.74 -7.63 12.24
C LYS A 151 9.10 -8.36 13.53
N GLU A 152 8.56 -9.55 13.74
CA GLU A 152 8.85 -10.38 14.92
C GLU A 152 10.34 -10.78 14.99
N LYS A 153 10.97 -11.07 13.84
CA LYS A 153 12.41 -11.36 13.77
C LYS A 153 13.30 -10.15 14.04
N ALA A 154 12.89 -8.94 13.64
CA ALA A 154 13.68 -7.73 13.83
C ALA A 154 13.60 -7.19 15.27
N ALA A 155 12.60 -7.62 16.05
CA ALA A 155 12.43 -7.25 17.45
C ALA A 155 13.20 -8.17 18.43
N CYS A 156 13.89 -9.18 17.92
CA CYS A 156 14.68 -10.15 18.66
C CYS A 156 16.17 -9.91 18.41
#